data_AF-A0A434LBN7-F1
#
_entry.id   AF-A0A434LBN7-F1
#
_cell.length_a   1.000
_cell.length_b   1.000
_cell.length_c   1.000
_cell.angle_alpha   90.00
_cell.angle_beta   90.00
_cell.angle_gamma   90.00
#
_symmetry.space_group_name_H-M   'P 1'
#
loop_
_entity.id
_entity.type
_entity.pdbx_description
1 polymer ?
#
loop_
_entity_poly.entity_id
_entity_poly.type
_entity_poly.pdbx_seq_one_letter_code
_entity_poly.pdbx_strand_id
1 'polypeptide(L)'
;MLQNQNVSTAISSDARISHHARQLSMQLQLLRERLFPPSSQKMLKTFTSGEAAQIVGVSDGYLRQLSLDGKGPSPAVSSTGRRSYTLEQINDLRKHMASAKPKDAITYLPWRR
;
A
#
# COMPACT_ATOMS: atom_id res chain seq x y z
N MET A 1 -63.80 13.29 43.01
CA MET A 1 -62.58 13.96 43.49
C MET A 1 -61.40 13.49 42.65
N LEU A 2 -60.91 14.42 41.83
CA LEU A 2 -59.59 14.63 41.21
C LEU A 2 -58.71 13.45 40.72
N GLN A 3 -58.38 13.57 39.43
CA GLN A 3 -57.27 13.00 38.67
C GLN A 3 -55.94 12.84 39.42
N ASN A 4 -55.16 11.81 39.06
CA ASN A 4 -53.85 12.02 38.42
C ASN A 4 -53.28 10.74 37.78
N GLN A 5 -53.71 10.47 36.54
CA GLN A 5 -52.97 9.68 35.57
C GLN A 5 -52.11 10.67 34.77
N ASN A 6 -50.84 10.84 35.12
CA ASN A 6 -49.87 11.54 34.28
C ASN A 6 -48.45 11.05 34.62
N VAL A 7 -48.18 9.78 34.32
CA VAL A 7 -46.80 9.36 34.05
C VAL A 7 -46.49 9.85 32.65
N SER A 8 -46.02 11.08 32.55
CA SER A 8 -45.45 11.63 31.32
C SER A 8 -44.47 10.59 30.78
N THR A 9 -44.82 9.97 29.65
CA THR A 9 -43.98 9.03 28.91
C THR A 9 -42.84 9.78 28.22
N ALA A 10 -42.11 10.58 29.01
CA ALA A 10 -40.88 11.21 28.58
C ALA A 10 -39.87 10.09 28.43
N ILE A 11 -39.37 9.90 27.21
CA ILE A 11 -38.28 8.97 26.93
C ILE A 11 -37.19 9.23 27.97
N SER A 12 -36.87 8.21 28.76
CA SER A 12 -35.88 8.34 29.82
C SER A 12 -34.57 8.85 29.23
N SER A 13 -33.82 9.64 30.01
CA SER A 13 -32.52 10.13 29.57
C SER A 13 -31.62 9.00 29.08
N ASP A 14 -31.69 7.83 29.73
CA ASP A 14 -31.01 6.60 29.32
C ASP A 14 -31.42 6.12 27.91
N ALA A 15 -32.72 6.11 27.60
CA ALA A 15 -33.21 5.72 26.28
C ALA A 15 -32.80 6.74 25.19
N ARG A 16 -32.73 8.04 25.51
CA ARG A 16 -32.23 9.08 24.58
C ARG A 16 -30.73 8.92 24.32
N ILE A 17 -29.94 8.69 25.37
CA ILE A 17 -28.50 8.43 25.27
C ILE A 17 -28.25 7.19 24.41
N SER A 18 -28.99 6.11 24.65
CA SER A 18 -28.90 4.87 23.88
C SER A 18 -29.30 5.04 22.41
N HIS A 19 -30.28 5.91 22.12
CA HIS A 19 -30.64 6.25 20.73
C HIS A 19 -29.51 7.01 20.04
N HIS A 20 -28.99 8.06 20.66
CA HIS A 20 -27.90 8.86 20.10
C HIS A 20 -26.61 8.05 19.94
N ALA A 21 -26.28 7.19 20.91
CA ALA A 21 -25.13 6.29 20.82
C ALA A 21 -25.21 5.39 19.58
N ARG A 22 -26.39 4.79 19.31
CA ARG A 22 -26.60 3.97 18.10
C ARG A 22 -26.45 4.77 16.81
N GLN A 23 -27.03 5.97 16.76
CA GLN A 23 -26.92 6.85 15.59
C GLN A 23 -25.45 7.24 15.33
N LEU A 24 -24.72 7.58 16.38
CA LEU A 24 -23.29 7.90 16.29
C LEU A 24 -22.48 6.70 15.83
N SER A 25 -22.71 5.51 16.40
CA SER A 25 -22.03 4.28 15.99
C SER A 25 -22.25 3.96 14.50
N MET A 26 -23.48 4.13 14.01
CA MET A 26 -23.78 3.96 12.58
C MET A 26 -23.01 4.96 11.70
N GLN A 27 -22.98 6.23 12.10
CA GLN A 27 -22.26 7.27 11.34
C GLN A 27 -20.74 7.01 11.31
N LEU A 28 -20.16 6.59 12.44
CA LEU A 28 -18.75 6.22 12.52
C LEU A 28 -18.42 5.01 11.64
N GLN A 29 -19.29 4.01 11.60
CA GLN A 29 -19.12 2.83 10.74
C GLN A 29 -19.13 3.22 9.26
N LEU A 30 -20.10 4.03 8.83
CA LEU A 30 -20.17 4.53 7.45
C LEU A 30 -18.94 5.36 7.07
N LEU A 31 -18.44 6.19 7.99
CA LEU A 31 -17.23 6.98 7.75
C LEU A 31 -15.99 6.09 7.61
N ARG A 32 -15.87 5.06 8.46
CA ARG A 32 -14.77 4.09 8.40
C ARG A 32 -14.73 3.36 7.07
N GLU A 33 -15.87 2.90 6.57
CA GLU A 33 -15.98 2.21 5.28
C GLU A 33 -15.56 3.11 4.11
N ARG A 34 -15.87 4.40 4.19
CA ARG A 34 -15.45 5.39 3.18
C ARG A 34 -13.96 5.71 3.23
N LEU A 35 -13.41 5.89 4.43
CA LEU A 35 -12.00 6.27 4.61
C LEU A 35 -11.03 5.10 4.42
N PHE A 36 -11.47 3.89 4.75
CA PHE A 36 -10.65 2.68 4.70
C PHE A 36 -11.36 1.59 3.91
N PRO A 37 -11.58 1.77 2.60
CA PRO A 37 -12.21 0.73 1.80
C PRO A 37 -11.32 -0.53 1.80
N PRO A 38 -11.91 -1.74 1.85
CA PRO A 38 -11.15 -2.99 1.88
C PRO A 38 -10.28 -3.20 0.65
N SER A 39 -10.59 -2.54 -0.47
CA SER A 39 -9.80 -2.53 -1.70
C SER A 39 -8.69 -1.48 -1.71
N SER A 40 -8.51 -0.69 -0.65
CA SER A 40 -7.44 0.29 -0.57
C SER A 40 -6.08 -0.42 -0.52
N GLN A 41 -5.32 -0.31 -1.60
CA GLN A 41 -3.97 -0.86 -1.68
C GLN A 41 -2.95 0.25 -1.39
N LYS A 42 -2.04 -0.02 -0.44
CA LYS A 42 -0.90 0.86 -0.21
C LYS A 42 0.07 0.71 -1.38
N MET A 43 0.35 1.81 -2.06
CA MET A 43 1.39 1.84 -3.09
C MET A 43 2.75 2.10 -2.44
N LEU A 44 3.79 1.45 -2.97
CA LEU A 44 5.17 1.78 -2.60
C LEU A 44 5.63 3.00 -3.39
N LYS A 45 6.51 3.79 -2.77
CA LYS A 45 7.28 4.80 -3.51
C LYS A 45 8.11 4.12 -4.62
N THR A 46 8.44 4.87 -5.65
CA THR A 46 9.50 4.44 -6.58
C THR A 46 10.86 4.47 -5.89
N PHE A 47 11.72 3.57 -6.29
CA PHE A 47 13.09 3.44 -5.80
C PHE A 47 14.05 4.17 -6.73
N THR A 48 14.99 4.90 -6.17
CA THR A 48 16.11 5.45 -6.95
C THR A 48 17.00 4.33 -7.50
N SER A 49 17.80 4.61 -8.52
CA SER A 49 18.75 3.62 -9.07
C SER A 49 19.64 2.98 -7.99
N GLY A 50 20.14 3.78 -7.04
CA GLY A 50 20.98 3.30 -5.94
C GLY A 50 20.22 2.38 -4.98
N GLU A 51 18.99 2.73 -4.60
CA GLU A 51 18.14 1.86 -3.78
C GLU A 51 17.81 0.55 -4.52
N ALA A 52 17.44 0.63 -5.80
CA ALA A 52 17.16 -0.54 -6.62
C ALA A 52 18.38 -1.46 -6.73
N ALA A 53 19.57 -0.89 -6.89
CA ALA A 53 20.83 -1.63 -6.95
C ALA A 53 21.10 -2.40 -5.65
N GLN A 54 20.90 -1.76 -4.49
CA GLN A 54 21.01 -2.40 -3.17
C GLN A 54 20.00 -3.54 -3.00
N ILE A 55 18.75 -3.33 -3.43
CA ILE A 55 17.67 -4.32 -3.31
C ILE A 55 17.90 -5.56 -4.19
N VAL A 56 18.55 -5.38 -5.35
CA VAL A 56 18.89 -6.48 -6.28
C VAL A 56 20.23 -7.13 -5.93
N GLY A 57 21.13 -6.42 -5.23
CA GLY A 57 22.47 -6.91 -4.92
C GLY A 57 23.48 -6.67 -6.05
N VAL A 58 23.37 -5.53 -6.75
CA VAL A 58 24.27 -5.11 -7.83
C VAL A 58 24.78 -3.70 -7.62
N SER A 59 25.75 -3.27 -8.44
CA SER A 59 26.20 -1.87 -8.44
C SER A 59 25.21 -0.97 -9.18
N ASP A 60 25.09 0.28 -8.74
CA ASP A 60 24.25 1.29 -9.40
C ASP A 60 24.69 1.55 -10.85
N GLY A 61 26.02 1.57 -11.08
CA GLY A 61 26.59 1.70 -12.42
C GLY A 61 26.15 0.59 -13.38
N TYR A 62 26.04 -0.66 -12.87
CA TYR A 62 25.55 -1.78 -13.68
C TYR A 62 24.09 -1.61 -14.09
N LEU A 63 23.20 -1.18 -13.18
CA LEU A 63 21.81 -0.89 -13.54
C LEU A 63 21.69 0.27 -14.54
N ARG A 64 22.54 1.29 -14.41
CA ARG A 64 22.56 2.43 -15.34
C ARG A 64 22.98 1.98 -16.74
N GLN A 65 24.03 1.17 -16.85
CA GLN A 65 24.48 0.59 -18.11
C GLN A 65 23.42 -0.32 -18.71
N LEU A 66 22.83 -1.21 -17.90
CA LEU A 66 21.78 -2.13 -18.32
C LEU A 66 20.56 -1.40 -18.90
N SER A 67 20.17 -0.29 -18.25
CA SER A 67 19.12 0.61 -18.75
C SER A 67 19.50 1.32 -20.04
N LEU A 68 20.76 1.72 -20.23
CA LEU A 68 21.24 2.34 -21.48
C LEU A 68 21.28 1.34 -22.64
N ASP A 69 21.67 0.10 -22.36
CA ASP A 69 21.73 -1.00 -23.32
C ASP A 69 20.31 -1.49 -23.72
N GLY A 70 19.26 -0.98 -23.07
CA GLY A 70 17.87 -1.41 -23.28
C GLY A 70 17.59 -2.84 -22.82
N LYS A 71 18.47 -3.42 -22.00
CA LYS A 71 18.41 -4.82 -21.58
C LYS A 71 17.73 -4.94 -20.22
N GLY A 72 16.43 -4.74 -20.15
CA GLY A 72 15.69 -4.87 -18.89
C GLY A 72 14.44 -4.00 -18.85
N PRO A 73 13.83 -3.83 -17.67
CA PRO A 73 12.66 -2.97 -17.51
C PRO A 73 13.04 -1.50 -17.74
N SER A 74 12.14 -0.74 -18.35
CA SER A 74 12.33 0.68 -18.66
C SER A 74 12.01 1.55 -17.44
N PRO A 75 13.02 2.14 -16.75
CA PRO A 75 12.76 3.00 -15.60
C PRO A 75 12.14 4.34 -16.02
N ALA A 76 11.45 5.00 -15.10
CA ALA A 76 11.10 6.41 -15.28
C ALA A 76 12.38 7.25 -15.20
N VAL A 77 12.61 8.12 -16.18
CA VAL A 77 13.79 8.99 -16.25
C VAL A 77 13.35 10.43 -16.06
N SER A 78 13.89 11.11 -15.05
CA SER A 78 13.65 12.54 -14.85
C SER A 78 14.36 13.39 -15.91
N SER A 79 13.97 14.66 -16.05
CA SER A 79 14.66 15.62 -16.92
C SER A 79 16.16 15.78 -16.60
N THR A 80 16.56 15.52 -15.35
CA THR A 80 17.97 15.51 -14.90
C THR A 80 18.69 14.19 -15.17
N GLY A 81 18.03 13.20 -15.79
CA GLY A 81 18.60 11.89 -16.10
C GLY A 81 18.66 10.92 -14.91
N ARG A 82 17.97 11.22 -13.80
CA ARG A 82 17.83 10.29 -12.67
C ARG A 82 16.81 9.21 -13.04
N ARG A 83 17.11 7.96 -12.70
CA ARG A 83 16.21 6.83 -12.95
C ARG A 83 15.49 6.45 -11.67
N SER A 84 14.22 6.12 -11.80
CA SER A 84 13.40 5.56 -10.74
C SER A 84 12.70 4.29 -11.20
N TYR A 85 12.64 3.32 -10.30
CA TYR A 85 12.13 1.97 -10.54
C TYR A 85 10.91 1.70 -9.67
N THR A 86 9.90 1.03 -10.23
CA THR A 86 8.82 0.46 -9.44
C THR A 86 9.25 -0.87 -8.82
N LEU A 87 8.51 -1.37 -7.82
CA LEU A 87 8.77 -2.70 -7.27
C LEU A 87 8.67 -3.80 -8.33
N GLU A 88 7.70 -3.67 -9.24
CA GLU A 88 7.51 -4.60 -10.35
C GLU A 88 8.76 -4.68 -11.24
N GLN A 89 9.31 -3.52 -11.61
CA GLN A 89 10.53 -3.44 -12.40
C GLN A 89 11.74 -4.03 -11.66
N ILE A 90 11.84 -3.84 -10.35
CA ILE A 90 12.88 -4.48 -9.53
C ILE A 90 12.74 -6.01 -9.56
N ASN A 91 11.51 -6.53 -9.49
CA ASN A 91 11.28 -7.97 -9.58
C ASN A 91 11.62 -8.52 -10.97
N ASP A 92 11.34 -7.76 -12.03
CA ASP A 92 11.74 -8.14 -13.39
C ASP A 92 13.25 -8.10 -13.58
N LEU A 93 13.95 -7.14 -12.97
CA LEU A 93 15.42 -7.13 -12.91
C LEU A 93 15.93 -8.42 -12.24
N ARG A 94 15.35 -8.83 -11.11
CA ARG A 94 15.75 -10.07 -10.43
C ARG A 94 15.54 -11.31 -11.30
N LYS A 95 14.40 -11.41 -11.99
CA LYS A 95 14.13 -12.50 -12.95
C LYS A 95 15.12 -12.50 -14.10
N HIS A 96 15.41 -11.33 -14.66
CA HIS A 96 16.37 -11.18 -15.74
C HIS A 96 17.77 -11.62 -15.30
N MET A 97 18.20 -11.20 -14.11
CA MET A 97 19.49 -11.58 -13.54
C MET A 97 19.60 -13.07 -13.22
N ALA A 98 18.55 -13.67 -12.65
CA ALA A 98 18.51 -15.11 -12.41
C ALA A 98 18.58 -15.91 -13.71
N SER A 99 17.97 -15.41 -14.78
CA SER A 99 18.03 -16.04 -16.11
C SER A 99 19.42 -15.88 -16.75
N ALA A 100 20.04 -14.71 -16.61
CA ALA A 100 21.38 -14.44 -17.12
C ALA A 100 22.49 -15.19 -16.36
N LYS A 101 22.30 -15.43 -15.05
CA LYS A 101 23.24 -16.13 -14.17
C LYS A 101 22.54 -17.24 -13.39
N PRO A 102 22.27 -18.39 -14.03
CA PRO A 102 21.51 -19.48 -13.40
C PRO A 102 22.18 -20.07 -12.16
N LYS A 103 23.52 -20.01 -12.06
CA LYS A 103 24.27 -20.46 -10.88
C LYS A 103 23.95 -19.64 -9.62
N ASP A 104 23.68 -18.35 -9.79
CA ASP A 104 23.38 -17.41 -8.71
C ASP A 104 21.89 -17.08 -8.64
N ALA A 105 21.03 -17.84 -9.33
CA ALA A 105 19.61 -17.56 -9.45
C ALA A 105 18.89 -17.46 -8.09
N ILE A 106 19.28 -18.31 -7.13
CA ILE A 106 18.71 -18.32 -5.77
C ILE A 106 19.07 -17.03 -5.01
N THR A 107 20.22 -16.41 -5.30
CA THR A 107 20.64 -15.14 -4.71
C THR A 107 19.76 -13.99 -5.18
N TYR A 108 19.38 -13.97 -6.45
CA TYR A 108 18.54 -12.92 -7.03
C TYR A 108 17.03 -13.16 -6.81
N LEU A 109 16.60 -14.43 -6.77
CA LEU A 109 15.23 -14.87 -6.56
C LEU A 109 15.17 -15.89 -5.40
N PRO A 110 15.25 -15.42 -4.16
CA PRO A 110 15.09 -16.29 -3.00
C PRO A 110 13.63 -16.75 -2.90
N TRP A 111 13.33 -17.95 -3.36
CA TRP A 111 12.04 -18.59 -3.13
C TRP A 111 12.02 -19.28 -1.75
N ARG A 112 10.85 -19.31 -1.12
CA ARG A 112 10.64 -20.15 0.07
C ARG A 112 10.55 -21.61 -0.41
N ARG A 113 11.38 -22.48 0.15
CA ARG A 113 11.31 -23.94 -0.06
C ARG A 113 10.27 -24.57 0.88
#